data_AF-A0A918PMU6-F1
#
_entry.id   AF-A0A918PMU6-F1
#
_cell.length_a   1.000
_cell.length_b   1.000
_cell.length_c   1.000
_cell.angle_alpha   90.00
_cell.angle_beta   90.00
_cell.angle_gamma   90.00
#
_symmetry.space_group_name_H-M   'P 1'
#
loop_
_entity.id
_entity.type
_entity.pdbx_description
1 polymer ?
#
loop_
_entity_poly.entity_id
_entity_poly.type
_entity_poly.pdbx_seq_one_letter_code
_entity_poly.pdbx_strand_id
1 'polypeptide(L)'
;METRQPPDGWTLQQIRDVSGDTRAEVLSPDRRVVFRDDDDVLHPTLVLGFGQLVIVKVLDDDDWYMGSLNDDGSVICWSAYDDLYEALRGL
;
A
#
# COMPACT_ATOMS: atom_id res chain seq x y z
N MET A 1 -15.83 -2.66 -14.87
CA MET A 1 -14.87 -3.35 -14.00
C MET A 1 -13.58 -2.57 -14.14
N GLU A 2 -13.25 -1.72 -13.17
CA GLU A 2 -12.01 -0.95 -13.22
C GLU A 2 -10.85 -1.92 -12.98
N THR A 3 -10.03 -2.11 -14.00
CA THR A 3 -8.79 -2.88 -13.90
C THR A 3 -7.82 -2.08 -13.03
N ARG A 4 -7.74 -2.43 -11.75
CA ARG A 4 -6.74 -1.88 -10.83
C ARG A 4 -5.38 -2.45 -11.23
N GLN A 5 -4.46 -1.59 -11.62
CA GLN A 5 -3.17 -1.98 -12.16
C GLN A 5 -2.12 -2.05 -11.04
N PRO A 6 -1.18 -3.00 -11.10
CA PRO A 6 0.01 -2.99 -10.25
C PRO A 6 0.89 -1.77 -10.59
N PRO A 7 1.86 -1.41 -9.71
CA PRO A 7 2.79 -0.33 -9.99
C PRO A 7 3.66 -0.63 -11.22
N ASP A 8 4.20 0.42 -11.83
CA ASP A 8 5.04 0.31 -13.02
C ASP A 8 6.23 -0.63 -12.79
N GLY A 9 6.48 -1.52 -13.74
CA GLY A 9 7.57 -2.51 -13.65
C GLY A 9 7.25 -3.72 -12.75
N TRP A 10 6.09 -3.75 -12.09
CA TRP A 10 5.67 -4.86 -11.24
C TRP A 10 4.44 -5.57 -11.80
N THR A 11 4.45 -6.89 -11.70
CA THR A 11 3.24 -7.70 -11.82
C THR A 11 2.70 -8.02 -10.45
N LEU A 12 1.38 -8.24 -10.36
CA LEU A 12 0.77 -8.68 -9.10
C LEU A 12 1.34 -10.03 -8.63
N GLN A 13 1.80 -10.89 -9.54
CA GLN A 13 2.46 -12.13 -9.18
C GLN A 13 3.81 -11.89 -8.49
N GLN A 14 4.66 -11.01 -9.03
CA GLN A 14 5.92 -10.65 -8.37
C GLN A 14 5.71 -10.07 -6.97
N ILE A 15 4.67 -9.24 -6.79
CA ILE A 15 4.28 -8.70 -5.48
C ILE A 15 3.95 -9.83 -4.51
N ARG A 16 3.15 -10.82 -4.93
CA ARG A 16 2.80 -12.00 -4.12
C ARG A 16 4.02 -12.85 -3.78
N ASP A 17 4.93 -13.02 -4.73
CA ASP A 17 6.13 -13.84 -4.55
C ASP A 17 7.10 -13.19 -3.55
N VAL A 18 7.27 -11.86 -3.57
CA VAL A 18 8.16 -11.12 -2.65
C VAL A 18 7.54 -10.97 -1.26
N SER A 19 6.27 -10.62 -1.17
CA SER A 19 5.56 -10.47 0.12
C SER A 19 5.27 -11.81 0.81
N GLY A 20 5.26 -12.92 0.06
CA GLY A 20 4.80 -14.21 0.56
C GLY A 20 3.28 -14.33 0.71
N ASP A 21 2.50 -13.27 0.40
CA ASP A 21 1.04 -13.30 0.47
C ASP A 21 0.42 -13.54 -0.91
N THR A 22 -0.02 -14.78 -1.13
CA THR A 22 -0.75 -15.18 -2.35
C THR A 22 -2.06 -14.41 -2.59
N ARG A 23 -2.61 -13.77 -1.56
CA ARG A 23 -3.84 -12.97 -1.63
C ARG A 23 -3.58 -11.50 -1.91
N ALA A 24 -2.33 -11.08 -2.14
CA ALA A 24 -2.04 -9.68 -2.42
C ALA A 24 -2.91 -9.16 -3.58
N GLU A 25 -3.47 -7.98 -3.38
CA GLU A 25 -4.40 -7.34 -4.32
C GLU A 25 -4.19 -5.83 -4.42
N VAL A 26 -4.64 -5.25 -5.52
CA VAL A 26 -4.68 -3.79 -5.67
C VAL A 26 -6.05 -3.30 -5.18
N LEU A 27 -6.03 -2.42 -4.20
CA LEU A 27 -7.21 -1.81 -3.59
C LEU A 27 -7.52 -0.46 -4.24
N SER A 28 -8.74 0.06 -4.03
CA SER A 28 -9.09 1.41 -4.48
C SER A 28 -8.21 2.45 -3.77
N PRO A 29 -7.64 3.45 -4.48
CA PRO A 29 -6.98 4.58 -3.83
C PRO A 29 -7.97 5.55 -3.17
N ASP A 30 -9.25 5.52 -3.53
CA ASP A 30 -10.28 6.36 -2.89
C ASP A 30 -10.63 5.84 -1.48
N ARG A 31 -9.72 6.07 -0.53
CA ARG A 31 -9.84 5.73 0.89
C ARG A 31 -9.11 6.75 1.75
N ARG A 32 -9.55 6.91 2.99
CA ARG A 32 -8.85 7.75 3.97
C ARG A 32 -7.57 7.06 4.41
N VAL A 33 -6.43 7.71 4.17
CA VAL A 33 -5.10 7.26 4.63
C VAL A 33 -4.51 8.35 5.51
N VAL A 34 -4.00 7.99 6.69
CA VAL A 34 -3.27 8.91 7.57
C VAL A 34 -1.94 8.33 8.03
N PHE A 35 -0.95 9.19 8.29
CA PHE A 35 0.28 8.79 8.97
C PHE A 35 0.14 8.96 10.49
N ARG A 36 0.51 7.93 11.25
CA ARG A 36 0.23 7.79 12.69
C ARG A 36 0.76 8.93 13.56
N ASP A 37 1.90 9.52 13.20
CA ASP A 37 2.59 10.49 14.06
C ASP A 37 2.10 11.94 13.89
N ASP A 38 1.53 12.29 12.74
CA ASP A 38 1.21 13.68 12.41
C ASP A 38 -0.27 13.93 12.08
N ASP A 39 -1.12 12.88 12.08
CA ASP A 39 -2.50 12.91 11.56
C ASP A 39 -2.59 13.43 10.10
N ASP A 40 -1.44 13.51 9.42
CA ASP A 40 -1.33 14.01 8.05
C ASP A 40 -2.08 13.07 7.11
N VAL A 41 -3.01 13.65 6.36
CA VAL A 41 -3.81 12.94 5.37
C VAL A 41 -2.94 12.70 4.16
N LEU A 42 -2.64 11.43 3.90
CA LEU A 42 -1.91 11.01 2.72
C LEU A 42 -2.88 10.94 1.53
N HIS A 43 -2.40 11.34 0.35
CA HIS A 43 -3.14 11.26 -0.91
C HIS A 43 -2.68 10.04 -1.71
N PRO A 44 -3.28 8.86 -1.49
CA PRO A 44 -2.87 7.62 -2.15
C PRO A 44 -3.13 7.68 -3.66
N THR A 45 -2.14 7.23 -4.43
CA THR A 45 -2.27 6.94 -5.87
C THR A 45 -2.38 5.45 -6.14
N LEU A 46 -1.80 4.63 -5.25
CA LEU A 46 -1.88 3.17 -5.29
C LEU A 46 -1.97 2.62 -3.86
N VAL A 47 -2.80 1.59 -3.68
CA VAL A 47 -2.90 0.86 -2.42
C VAL A 47 -2.81 -0.63 -2.72
N LEU A 48 -1.82 -1.30 -2.13
CA LEU A 48 -1.64 -2.74 -2.18
C LEU A 48 -2.11 -3.34 -0.84
N GLY A 49 -3.00 -4.33 -0.90
CA GLY A 49 -3.54 -5.02 0.28
C GLY A 49 -2.92 -6.40 0.47
N PHE A 50 -2.60 -6.71 1.72
CA PHE A 50 -2.00 -7.97 2.19
C PHE A 50 -2.74 -8.41 3.47
N GLY A 51 -3.99 -8.85 3.30
CA GLY A 51 -4.89 -9.11 4.43
C GLY A 51 -5.23 -7.84 5.21
N GLN A 52 -4.72 -7.71 6.43
CA GLN A 52 -4.92 -6.52 7.29
C GLN A 52 -3.83 -5.47 7.13
N LEU A 53 -2.77 -5.76 6.38
CA LEU A 53 -1.71 -4.81 6.08
C LEU A 53 -1.91 -4.20 4.70
N VAL A 54 -1.37 -3.00 4.53
CA VAL A 54 -1.32 -2.30 3.24
C VAL A 54 0.02 -1.65 3.02
N ILE A 55 0.37 -1.51 1.75
CA ILE A 55 1.45 -0.64 1.28
C ILE A 55 0.81 0.41 0.37
N VAL A 56 1.12 1.69 0.62
CA VAL A 56 0.49 2.84 -0.02
C VAL A 56 1.56 3.65 -0.75
N LYS A 57 1.31 3.95 -2.03
CA LYS A 57 2.02 4.98 -2.77
C LYS A 57 1.22 6.27 -2.73
N VAL A 58 1.86 7.40 -2.52
CA VAL A 58 1.22 8.73 -2.47
C VAL A 58 1.64 9.58 -3.66
N LEU A 59 0.87 10.63 -3.98
CA LEU A 59 1.03 11.42 -5.22
C LEU A 59 2.29 12.28 -5.26
N ASP A 60 2.69 12.86 -4.13
CA ASP A 60 3.76 13.86 -4.04
C ASP A 60 4.97 13.40 -3.21
N ASP A 61 5.16 12.08 -3.11
CA ASP A 61 6.28 11.47 -2.40
C ASP A 61 6.80 10.26 -3.17
N ASP A 62 8.11 10.05 -3.14
CA ASP A 62 8.76 8.88 -3.72
C ASP A 62 8.67 7.64 -2.81
N ASP A 63 8.36 7.83 -1.54
CA ASP A 63 8.30 6.77 -0.54
C ASP A 63 7.04 5.89 -0.63
N TRP A 64 7.16 4.72 -0.01
CA TRP A 64 6.12 3.73 0.17
C TRP A 64 5.75 3.60 1.63
N TYR A 65 4.47 3.78 1.93
CA TYR A 65 3.97 3.83 3.29
C TYR A 65 3.31 2.52 3.69
N MET A 66 3.79 1.88 4.76
CA MET A 66 3.17 0.68 5.30
C MET A 66 2.21 1.03 6.43
N GLY A 67 1.05 0.37 6.41
CA GLY A 67 0.00 0.59 7.38
C GLY A 67 -0.95 -0.60 7.55
N SER A 68 -1.99 -0.39 8.34
CA SER A 68 -3.06 -1.36 8.58
C SER A 68 -4.34 -0.89 7.92
N LEU A 69 -5.05 -1.82 7.29
CA LEU A 69 -6.41 -1.62 6.82
C LEU A 69 -7.39 -1.88 7.97
N ASN A 70 -8.19 -0.87 8.31
CA ASN A 70 -9.25 -0.95 9.30
C ASN A 70 -10.56 -1.47 8.70
N ASP A 71 -11.48 -1.91 9.56
CA ASP A 71 -12.78 -2.45 9.16
C ASP A 71 -13.68 -1.42 8.45
N ASP A 72 -13.48 -0.13 8.70
CA ASP A 72 -14.16 0.98 8.01
C ASP A 72 -13.54 1.32 6.65
N GLY A 73 -12.50 0.59 6.24
CA GLY A 73 -11.77 0.79 5.00
C GLY A 73 -10.68 1.87 5.06
N SER A 74 -10.53 2.55 6.20
CA SER A 74 -9.45 3.52 6.43
C SER A 74 -8.10 2.85 6.65
N VAL A 75 -7.03 3.59 6.43
CA VAL A 75 -5.65 3.13 6.60
C VAL A 75 -4.92 4.05 7.57
N ILE A 76 -4.15 3.45 8.46
CA ILE A 76 -3.20 4.15 9.33
C ILE A 76 -1.80 3.62 9.01
N CYS A 77 -0.94 4.47 8.44
CA CYS A 77 0.45 4.18 8.12
C CYS A 77 1.37 4.50 9.30
N TRP A 78 2.45 3.75 9.49
CA TRP A 78 3.42 3.94 10.58
C TRP A 78 4.88 3.78 10.16
N SER A 79 5.14 3.44 8.90
CA SER A 79 6.49 3.30 8.37
C SER A 79 6.52 3.76 6.92
N ALA A 80 7.65 4.30 6.50
CA ALA A 80 7.94 4.72 5.15
C ALA A 80 9.21 4.00 4.67
N TYR A 81 9.24 3.66 3.39
CA TYR A 81 10.33 2.95 2.72
C TYR A 81 10.63 3.61 1.38
N ASP A 82 11.91 3.84 1.10
CA ASP A 82 12.35 4.45 -0.16
C ASP A 82 12.05 3.57 -1.39
N ASP A 83 11.78 2.27 -1.20
CA ASP A 83 11.56 1.30 -2.28
C ASP A 83 10.50 0.24 -1.95
N LEU A 84 9.75 -0.17 -2.99
CA LEU A 84 8.68 -1.15 -2.87
C LEU A 84 9.16 -2.55 -2.47
N TYR A 85 10.34 -2.98 -2.95
CA TYR A 85 10.87 -4.31 -2.61
C TYR A 85 11.15 -4.42 -1.11
N GLU A 86 11.73 -3.39 -0.50
CA GLU A 86 11.96 -3.33 0.95
C GLU A 86 10.65 -3.29 1.73
N ALA A 87 9.68 -2.48 1.28
CA ALA A 87 8.34 -2.45 1.89
C ALA A 87 7.66 -3.83 1.86
N LEU A 88 7.71 -4.54 0.72
CA LEU A 88 7.14 -5.87 0.57
C LEU A 88 7.79 -6.91 1.48
N ARG A 89 9.10 -6.80 1.72
CA ARG A 89 9.83 -7.69 2.63
C ARG A 89 9.56 -7.43 4.11
N GLY A 90 9.03 -6.27 4.45
CA GLY A 90 8.67 -5.88 5.81
C GLY A 90 7.29 -6.34 6.26
N LEU A 91 6.49 -6.95 5.37
CA LEU A 91 5.15 -7.47 5.65
C LEU A 91 5.15 -8.69 6.58
#